data_AF-A0A1R4L0S1-F1
#
_entry.id   AF-A0A1R4L0S1-F1
#
_cell.length_a   1.000
_cell.length_b   1.000
_cell.length_c   1.000
_cell.angle_alpha   90.00
_cell.angle_beta   90.00
_cell.angle_gamma   90.00
#
_symmetry.space_group_name_H-M   'P 1'
#
loop_
_entity.id
_entity.type
_entity.pdbx_description
1 polymer ?
#
loop_
_entity_poly.entity_id
_entity_poly.type
_entity_poly.pdbx_seq_one_letter_code
_entity_poly.pdbx_strand_id
1 'polypeptide(L)'
;METPTPSRLKSARKAAGLTQQQLGMALGMEPNTASARMNQYEKGKHAPDFLTMKRIAKELDVPVAYFYCEEDILSELICALGQLSREEQKEILSKIKL
;
A
#
# COMPACT_ATOMS: atom_id res chain seq x y z
N MET A 1 -15.72 -2.49 -11.51
CA MET A 1 -15.82 -2.56 -10.03
C MET A 1 -14.68 -1.71 -9.52
N GLU A 2 -15.00 -0.55 -8.95
CA GLU A 2 -13.99 0.33 -8.39
C GLU A 2 -13.44 -0.32 -7.11
N THR A 3 -12.11 -0.40 -7.00
CA THR A 3 -11.42 -0.91 -5.80
C THR A 3 -10.61 0.24 -5.19
N PRO A 4 -10.36 0.24 -3.88
CA PRO A 4 -9.54 1.30 -3.25
C PRO A 4 -8.06 1.19 -3.63
N THR A 5 -7.63 0.05 -4.20
CA THR A 5 -6.24 -0.26 -4.49
C THR A 5 -5.51 0.78 -5.36
N PRO A 6 -6.07 1.28 -6.49
CA PRO A 6 -5.37 2.23 -7.33
C PRO A 6 -5.11 3.57 -6.62
N SER A 7 -6.09 4.08 -5.87
CA SER A 7 -5.96 5.33 -5.12
C SER A 7 -5.01 5.17 -3.93
N ARG A 8 -5.17 4.10 -3.14
CA ARG A 8 -4.28 3.78 -2.00
C ARG A 8 -2.84 3.58 -2.46
N LEU A 9 -2.60 2.86 -3.56
CA LEU A 9 -1.26 2.69 -4.16
C LEU A 9 -0.60 4.03 -4.48
N LYS A 10 -1.34 4.90 -5.19
CA LYS A 10 -0.85 6.23 -5.55
C LYS A 10 -0.55 7.07 -4.32
N SER A 11 -1.40 7.02 -3.29
CA SER A 11 -1.21 7.74 -2.02
C SER A 11 0.03 7.26 -1.26
N ALA A 12 0.17 5.96 -1.04
CA ALA A 12 1.34 5.40 -0.35
C ALA A 12 2.64 5.69 -1.10
N ARG A 13 2.65 5.54 -2.44
CA ARG A 13 3.84 5.86 -3.24
C ARG A 13 4.25 7.32 -3.09
N LYS A 14 3.28 8.24 -3.16
CA LYS A 14 3.55 9.67 -2.98
C LYS A 14 4.05 10.00 -1.58
N ALA A 15 3.49 9.37 -0.55
CA ALA A 15 3.95 9.52 0.83
C ALA A 15 5.39 9.05 1.01
N ALA A 16 5.78 7.97 0.32
CA ALA A 16 7.17 7.48 0.28
C ALA A 16 8.11 8.33 -0.60
N GLY A 17 7.63 9.39 -1.25
CA GLY A 17 8.46 10.25 -2.12
C GLY A 17 8.95 9.60 -3.41
N LEU A 18 8.40 8.45 -3.80
CA LEU A 18 8.84 7.70 -4.97
C LEU A 18 8.09 8.10 -6.24
N THR A 19 8.77 8.14 -7.38
CA THR A 19 8.13 8.15 -8.71
C THR A 19 7.60 6.76 -9.06
N GLN A 20 6.70 6.67 -10.04
CA GLN A 20 6.21 5.39 -10.56
C GLN A 20 7.37 4.52 -11.09
N GLN A 21 8.36 5.13 -11.73
CA GLN A 21 9.54 4.41 -12.22
C GLN A 21 10.38 3.87 -11.06
N GLN A 22 10.65 4.67 -10.04
CA GLN A 22 11.44 4.25 -8.87
C GLN A 22 10.78 3.07 -8.13
N LEU A 23 9.47 3.16 -7.87
CA LEU A 23 8.74 2.05 -7.25
C LEU A 23 8.79 0.78 -8.11
N GLY A 24 8.55 0.91 -9.42
CA GLY A 24 8.62 -0.25 -10.32
C GLY A 24 10.03 -0.87 -10.37
N MET A 25 11.08 -0.06 -10.39
CA MET A 25 12.47 -0.54 -10.36
C MET A 25 12.82 -1.22 -9.04
N ALA A 26 12.36 -0.69 -7.90
CA ALA A 26 12.54 -1.33 -6.59
C ALA A 26 11.85 -2.71 -6.51
N LEU A 27 10.77 -2.89 -7.26
CA LEU A 27 10.10 -4.18 -7.45
C LEU A 27 10.78 -5.09 -8.49
N GLY A 28 11.96 -4.73 -8.98
CA GLY A 28 12.73 -5.52 -9.95
C GLY A 28 12.17 -5.47 -11.38
N MET A 29 11.41 -4.43 -11.72
CA MET A 29 10.95 -4.21 -13.10
C MET A 29 12.01 -3.50 -13.92
N GLU A 30 12.08 -3.84 -15.21
CA GLU A 30 12.98 -3.16 -16.15
C GLU A 30 12.67 -1.66 -16.25
N PRO A 31 13.67 -0.76 -16.25
CA PRO A 31 13.48 0.69 -16.24
C PRO A 31 12.50 1.20 -17.30
N ASN A 32 12.57 0.65 -18.51
CA ASN A 32 11.74 1.04 -19.65
C ASN A 32 10.26 0.66 -19.50
N THR A 33 9.91 -0.23 -18.56
CA THR A 33 8.55 -0.74 -18.35
C THR A 33 7.98 -0.43 -16.97
N ALA A 34 8.85 -0.07 -16.01
CA ALA A 34 8.52 0.18 -14.62
C ALA A 34 7.42 1.25 -14.44
N SER A 35 7.61 2.42 -15.07
CA SER A 35 6.65 3.52 -14.99
C SER A 35 5.29 3.15 -15.60
N ALA A 36 5.30 2.52 -16.78
CA ALA A 36 4.10 2.10 -17.48
C ALA A 36 3.28 1.09 -16.65
N ARG A 37 3.94 0.09 -16.04
CA ARG A 37 3.26 -0.92 -15.21
C ARG A 37 2.69 -0.33 -13.93
N MET A 38 3.44 0.52 -13.22
CA MET A 38 2.91 1.22 -12.03
C MET A 38 1.73 2.14 -12.38
N ASN A 39 1.80 2.86 -13.50
CA ASN A 39 0.68 3.69 -13.96
C ASN A 39 -0.57 2.86 -14.28
N GLN A 40 -0.42 1.65 -14.83
CA GLN A 40 -1.56 0.76 -15.07
C GLN A 40 -2.22 0.32 -13.75
N TYR A 41 -1.43 0.08 -12.71
CA TYR A 41 -1.93 -0.25 -11.37
C TYR A 41 -2.64 0.95 -10.73
N GLU A 42 -2.03 2.14 -10.75
CA GLU A 42 -2.62 3.36 -10.19
C GLU A 42 -3.85 3.89 -10.93
N LYS A 43 -4.05 3.47 -12.18
CA LYS A 43 -5.27 3.74 -12.95
C LYS A 43 -6.31 2.62 -12.87
N GLY A 44 -6.01 1.52 -12.18
CA GLY A 44 -6.90 0.36 -12.10
C GLY A 44 -7.09 -0.38 -13.43
N LYS A 45 -6.23 -0.13 -14.44
CA LYS A 45 -6.27 -0.87 -15.72
C LYS A 45 -5.88 -2.33 -15.52
N HIS A 46 -4.92 -2.57 -14.63
CA HIS A 46 -4.54 -3.89 -14.17
C HIS A 46 -4.48 -3.87 -12.65
N ALA A 47 -4.86 -4.98 -12.02
CA ALA A 47 -4.68 -5.16 -10.59
C ALA A 47 -3.41 -5.99 -10.37
N PRO A 48 -2.48 -5.57 -9.49
CA PRO A 48 -1.45 -6.46 -9.00
C PRO A 48 -2.09 -7.65 -8.30
N ASP A 49 -1.49 -8.83 -8.43
CA ASP A 49 -1.86 -9.95 -7.56
C ASP A 49 -1.46 -9.66 -6.10
N PHE A 50 -1.97 -10.48 -5.18
CA PHE A 50 -1.72 -10.27 -3.75
C PHE A 50 -0.24 -10.34 -3.39
N LEU A 51 0.54 -11.21 -4.06
CA LEU A 51 1.98 -11.34 -3.79
C LEU A 51 2.75 -10.09 -4.23
N THR A 52 2.42 -9.55 -5.40
CA THR A 52 2.94 -8.27 -5.90
C THR A 52 2.54 -7.15 -4.96
N MET A 53 1.29 -7.13 -4.48
CA MET A 53 0.85 -6.13 -3.51
C MET A 53 1.60 -6.22 -2.19
N LYS A 54 1.92 -7.43 -1.69
CA LYS A 54 2.79 -7.60 -0.51
C LYS A 54 4.20 -7.04 -0.73
N ARG A 55 4.75 -7.18 -1.93
CA ARG A 55 6.07 -6.61 -2.27
C ARG A 55 6.01 -5.08 -2.32
N ILE A 56 4.96 -4.53 -2.93
CA ILE A 56 4.67 -3.09 -2.93
C ILE A 56 4.54 -2.58 -1.49
N ALA A 57 3.76 -3.26 -0.66
CA ALA A 57 3.54 -2.93 0.74
C ALA A 57 4.84 -2.84 1.52
N LYS A 58 5.73 -3.82 1.33
CA LYS A 58 7.06 -3.83 1.94
C LYS A 58 7.93 -2.67 1.47
N GLU A 59 7.91 -2.36 0.17
CA GLU A 59 8.70 -1.26 -0.41
C GLU A 59 8.21 0.12 0.07
N LEU A 60 6.89 0.26 0.29
CA LEU A 60 6.26 1.50 0.71
C LEU A 60 6.11 1.62 2.23
N ASP A 61 6.61 0.65 2.99
CA ASP A 61 6.52 0.57 4.45
C ASP A 61 5.10 0.78 5.02
N VAL A 62 4.11 0.14 4.39
CA VAL A 62 2.70 0.16 4.83
C VAL A 62 2.14 -1.26 4.90
N PRO A 63 1.18 -1.56 5.81
CA PRO A 63 0.53 -2.87 5.83
C PRO A 63 -0.22 -3.16 4.54
N VAL A 64 -0.14 -4.40 4.04
CA VAL A 64 -0.81 -4.80 2.79
C VAL A 64 -2.32 -4.57 2.81
N ALA A 65 -2.95 -4.60 3.99
CA ALA A 65 -4.37 -4.33 4.17
C ALA A 65 -4.77 -2.90 3.76
N TYR A 66 -3.85 -1.94 3.86
CA TYR A 66 -4.07 -0.54 3.48
C TYR A 66 -4.56 -0.41 2.03
N PHE A 67 -4.04 -1.22 1.11
CA PHE A 67 -4.41 -1.18 -0.31
C PHE A 67 -5.82 -1.70 -0.61
N TYR A 68 -6.50 -2.30 0.37
CA TYR A 68 -7.83 -2.86 0.22
C TYR A 68 -8.87 -2.18 1.13
N CYS A 69 -8.47 -1.17 1.89
CA CYS A 69 -9.35 -0.43 2.79
C CYS A 69 -9.90 0.82 2.09
N GLU A 70 -11.23 0.93 2.04
CA GLU A 70 -11.91 2.05 1.40
C GLU A 70 -12.04 3.24 2.36
N GLU A 71 -12.27 2.97 3.63
CA GLU A 71 -12.56 3.96 4.66
C GLU A 71 -11.29 4.70 5.10
N ASP A 72 -11.30 6.03 4.99
CA ASP A 72 -10.11 6.85 5.25
C ASP A 72 -9.56 6.68 6.67
N ILE A 73 -10.43 6.80 7.68
CA ILE A 73 -10.03 6.65 9.09
C ILE A 73 -9.48 5.25 9.38
N LEU A 74 -10.10 4.20 8.85
CA LEU A 74 -9.62 2.83 9.04
C LEU A 74 -8.27 2.63 8.35
N SER A 75 -8.06 3.24 7.18
CA SER A 75 -6.80 3.16 6.46
C SER A 75 -5.65 3.84 7.23
N GLU A 76 -5.91 4.97 7.87
CA GLU A 76 -4.96 5.65 8.75
C GLU A 76 -4.64 4.80 9.98
N LEU A 77 -5.67 4.18 10.57
CA LEU A 77 -5.50 3.28 11.72
C LEU A 77 -4.66 2.05 11.34
N ILE A 78 -4.89 1.47 10.16
CA ILE A 78 -4.09 0.36 9.62
C ILE A 78 -2.62 0.78 9.53
N CYS A 79 -2.33 1.93 8.90
CA CYS A 79 -0.96 2.43 8.78
C CYS A 79 -0.31 2.69 10.15
N ALA A 80 -1.03 3.35 11.06
CA ALA A 80 -0.55 3.64 12.40
C ALA A 80 -0.22 2.34 13.17
N LEU A 81 -1.12 1.35 13.15
CA LEU A 81 -0.88 0.05 13.79
C LEU A 81 0.30 -0.70 13.16
N GLY A 82 0.49 -0.55 11.85
CA GLY A 82 1.61 -1.16 11.12
C GLY A 82 2.99 -0.73 11.62
N GLN A 83 3.09 0.45 12.22
CA GLN A 83 4.34 1.04 12.74
C GLN A 83 4.58 0.69 14.22
N LEU A 84 3.62 0.07 14.89
CA LEU A 84 3.70 -0.29 16.30
C LEU A 84 4.21 -1.71 16.51
N SER A 85 4.83 -1.94 17.66
CA SER A 85 5.17 -3.28 18.16
C SER A 85 3.91 -4.12 18.40
N ARG A 86 4.08 -5.44 18.50
CA ARG A 86 2.94 -6.34 18.79
C ARG A 86 2.31 -6.06 20.15
N GLU A 87 3.10 -5.61 21.11
CA GLU A 87 2.69 -5.25 22.46
C GLU A 87 1.81 -4.00 22.45
N GLU A 88 2.25 -2.94 21.77
CA GLU A 88 1.46 -1.70 21.58
C GLU A 88 0.17 -1.96 20.80
N GLN A 89 0.21 -2.78 19.75
CA GLN A 89 -0.99 -3.17 19.00
C GLN A 89 -2.01 -3.89 19.91
N LYS A 90 -1.55 -4.80 20.80
CA LYS A 90 -2.44 -5.49 21.75
C LYS A 90 -3.03 -4.52 22.78
N GLU A 91 -2.27 -3.55 23.24
CA GLU A 91 -2.76 -2.53 24.17
C GLU A 91 -3.84 -1.64 23.52
N ILE A 92 -3.63 -1.22 22.27
CA ILE A 92 -4.66 -0.47 21.54
C ILE A 92 -5.90 -1.33 21.31
N LEU A 93 -5.70 -2.59 20.91
CA LEU A 93 -6.81 -3.52 20.68
C LEU A 93 -7.66 -3.72 21.94
N SER A 94 -7.06 -3.79 23.13
CA SER A 94 -7.81 -3.94 24.38
C SER A 94 -8.63 -2.70 24.73
N LYS A 95 -8.22 -1.49 24.32
CA LYS A 95 -8.95 -0.24 24.54
C LYS A 95 -10.14 -0.04 23.60
N ILE A 96 -10.09 -0.63 22.39
CA ILE A 96 -11.11 -0.46 21.34
C ILE A 96 -12.13 -1.61 21.37
N LYS A 97 -11.77 -2.77 21.94
CA LYS A 97 -12.66 -3.91 22.07
C LYS A 97 -13.79 -3.59 23.04
N LEU A 98 -15.01 -3.49 22.52
CA LEU A 98 -16.26 -3.36 23.30
C LEU A 98 -16.52 -4.60 24.16
#